data_AF-A0A7K1A0Y6-F1
#
_entry.id   AF-A0A7K1A0Y6-F1
#
_cell.length_a   1.000
_cell.length_b   1.000
_cell.length_c   1.000
_cell.angle_alpha   90.00
_cell.angle_beta   90.00
_cell.angle_gamma   90.00
#
_symmetry.space_group_name_H-M   'P 1'
#
loop_
_entity.id
_entity.type
_entity.pdbx_description
1 polymer ?
#
loop_
_entity_poly.entity_id
_entity_poly.type
_entity_poly.pdbx_seq_one_letter_code
_entity_poly.pdbx_strand_id
1 'polypeptide(L)'
;MRDPDEFDEFYKQTRERLLLQTYALTGDLTAARSAVRDAFVVGWHHWRKVSQYDDPETWARPHAWAHAQRRHTARLWHREKGLDPELRATLEALARLTVPQRKVLLLTHLAAVSMR
;
A
#
# COMPACT_ATOMS: atom_id res chain seq x y z
N MET A 1 -8.21 -11.75 -21.98
CA MET A 1 -7.92 -11.95 -20.54
C MET A 1 -8.72 -13.14 -20.08
N ARG A 2 -8.08 -14.15 -19.48
CA ARG A 2 -8.75 -15.29 -18.87
C ARG A 2 -8.83 -14.96 -17.38
N ASP A 3 -10.04 -14.93 -16.84
CA ASP A 3 -10.37 -14.72 -15.44
C ASP A 3 -10.47 -13.27 -14.89
N PRO A 4 -11.54 -12.52 -15.26
CA PRO A 4 -11.90 -11.27 -14.58
C PRO A 4 -12.30 -11.47 -13.11
N ASP A 5 -12.95 -12.59 -12.78
CA ASP A 5 -13.52 -12.82 -11.46
C ASP A 5 -12.43 -13.08 -10.42
N GLU A 6 -11.39 -13.86 -10.75
CA GLU A 6 -10.22 -14.04 -9.89
C GLU A 6 -9.50 -12.71 -9.61
N PHE A 7 -9.39 -11.82 -10.61
CA PHE A 7 -8.79 -10.50 -10.39
C PHE A 7 -9.66 -9.62 -9.48
N ASP A 8 -10.98 -9.65 -9.67
CA ASP A 8 -11.90 -8.89 -8.83
C ASP A 8 -11.84 -9.34 -7.37
N GLU A 9 -11.75 -10.64 -7.11
CA GLU A 9 -11.55 -11.17 -5.76
C GLU A 9 -10.20 -10.75 -5.18
N PHE A 10 -9.12 -10.85 -5.94
CA PHE A 10 -7.81 -10.32 -5.54
C PHE A 10 -7.89 -8.83 -5.19
N TYR A 11 -8.54 -8.02 -6.02
CA TYR A 11 -8.73 -6.59 -5.77
C TYR A 11 -9.50 -6.33 -4.48
N LYS A 12 -10.64 -7.00 -4.27
CA LYS A 12 -11.47 -6.85 -3.06
C LYS A 12 -10.69 -7.21 -1.79
N GLN A 13 -9.91 -8.29 -1.83
CA GLN A 13 -9.17 -8.80 -0.67
C GLN A 13 -7.97 -7.94 -0.30
N THR A 14 -7.31 -7.28 -1.27
CA THR A 14 -5.98 -6.67 -1.04
C THR A 14 -5.98 -5.14 -1.07
N ARG A 15 -6.97 -4.49 -1.71
CA ARG A 15 -6.93 -3.03 -1.95
C ARG A 15 -6.84 -2.20 -0.67
N GLU A 16 -7.58 -2.57 0.37
CA GLU A 16 -7.67 -1.79 1.61
C GLU A 16 -6.37 -1.90 2.40
N ARG A 17 -5.81 -3.11 2.43
CA ARG A 17 -4.53 -3.40 3.06
C ARG A 17 -3.36 -2.68 2.37
N LEU A 18 -3.32 -2.70 1.03
CA LEU A 18 -2.33 -1.95 0.25
C LEU A 18 -2.48 -0.43 0.44
N LEU A 19 -3.72 0.08 0.54
CA LEU A 19 -3.98 1.49 0.82
C LEU A 19 -3.47 1.89 2.20
N LEU A 20 -3.76 1.09 3.23
CA LEU A 20 -3.28 1.37 4.59
C LEU A 20 -1.75 1.35 4.64
N GLN A 21 -1.10 0.37 4.01
CA GLN A 21 0.36 0.30 3.97
C GLN A 21 0.99 1.49 3.25
N THR A 22 0.47 1.88 2.08
CA THR A 22 1.02 3.01 1.30
C THR A 22 0.78 4.35 2.01
N TYR A 23 -0.34 4.48 2.71
CA TYR A 23 -0.61 5.65 3.54
C TYR A 23 0.30 5.70 4.76
N ALA A 24 0.42 4.62 5.53
CA ALA A 24 1.33 4.55 6.68
C ALA A 24 2.81 4.71 6.28
N LEU A 25 3.17 4.33 5.05
CA LEU A 25 4.52 4.53 4.51
C LEU A 25 4.82 6.00 4.21
N THR A 26 3.84 6.82 3.83
CA THR A 26 4.10 8.16 3.26
C THR A 26 3.41 9.32 4.00
N GLY A 27 2.32 9.06 4.72
CA GLY A 27 1.43 10.05 5.30
C GLY A 27 0.62 10.86 4.28
N ASP A 28 0.60 10.45 3.01
CA ASP A 28 -0.07 11.15 1.91
C ASP A 28 -1.16 10.26 1.29
N LEU A 29 -2.42 10.50 1.68
CA LEU A 29 -3.55 9.67 1.25
C LEU A 29 -3.80 9.78 -0.26
N THR A 30 -3.56 10.96 -0.85
CA THR A 30 -3.72 11.18 -2.30
C THR A 30 -2.70 10.37 -3.09
N ALA A 31 -1.44 10.41 -2.66
CA ALA A 31 -0.38 9.60 -3.25
C ALA A 31 -0.64 8.10 -3.06
N ALA A 32 -1.09 7.69 -1.88
CA ALA A 32 -1.43 6.30 -1.56
C ALA A 32 -2.55 5.77 -2.47
N ARG A 33 -3.70 6.47 -2.57
CA ARG A 33 -4.82 6.09 -3.44
C ARG A 33 -4.39 5.96 -4.89
N SER A 34 -3.63 6.93 -5.39
CA SER A 34 -3.12 6.92 -6.77
C SER A 34 -2.17 5.75 -7.01
N ALA A 35 -1.25 5.49 -6.08
CA ALA A 35 -0.29 4.40 -6.19
C ALA A 35 -0.96 3.02 -6.17
N VAL A 36 -1.96 2.81 -5.31
CA VAL A 36 -2.72 1.55 -5.26
C VAL A 36 -3.52 1.35 -6.54
N ARG A 37 -4.22 2.38 -7.03
CA ARG A 37 -4.94 2.32 -8.31
C ARG A 37 -3.98 1.93 -9.44
N ASP A 38 -2.85 2.64 -9.57
CA ASP A 38 -1.87 2.37 -10.62
C ASP A 38 -1.31 0.94 -10.52
N ALA A 39 -1.04 0.45 -9.31
CA ALA A 39 -0.58 -0.92 -9.10
C ALA A 39 -1.60 -1.96 -9.57
N PHE A 40 -2.90 -1.76 -9.31
CA PHE A 40 -3.95 -2.65 -9.82
C PHE A 40 -4.13 -2.54 -11.34
N VAL A 41 -4.04 -1.35 -11.93
CA VAL A 41 -4.06 -1.19 -13.39
C VAL A 41 -2.92 -1.97 -14.03
N VAL A 42 -1.70 -1.84 -13.52
CA VAL A 42 -0.55 -2.61 -14.02
C VAL A 42 -0.72 -4.10 -13.73
N GLY A 43 -1.27 -4.46 -12.57
CA GLY A 43 -1.57 -5.85 -12.19
C GLY A 43 -2.56 -6.51 -13.14
N TRP A 44 -3.61 -5.80 -13.55
CA TRP A 44 -4.58 -6.25 -14.55
C TRP A 44 -3.92 -6.58 -15.87
N HIS A 45 -3.07 -5.68 -16.38
CA HIS A 45 -2.32 -5.93 -17.63
C HIS A 45 -1.38 -7.14 -17.54
N HIS A 46 -0.94 -7.51 -16.34
CA HIS A 46 -0.03 -8.63 -16.10
C HIS A 46 -0.72 -9.82 -15.41
N TRP A 47 -2.06 -9.88 -15.38
CA TRP A 47 -2.78 -10.79 -14.49
C TRP A 47 -2.38 -12.27 -14.64
N ARG A 48 -2.12 -12.73 -15.87
CA ARG A 48 -1.64 -14.09 -16.15
C ARG A 48 -0.35 -14.46 -15.40
N LYS A 49 0.51 -13.48 -15.13
CA LYS A 49 1.75 -13.66 -14.35
C LYS A 49 1.47 -13.50 -12.86
N VAL A 50 0.63 -12.54 -12.49
CA VAL A 50 0.36 -12.19 -11.08
C VAL A 50 -0.40 -13.31 -10.37
N SER A 51 -1.40 -13.91 -11.02
CA SER A 51 -2.18 -15.05 -10.51
C SER A 51 -1.34 -16.32 -10.24
N GLN A 52 -0.12 -16.41 -10.76
CA GLN A 52 0.77 -17.56 -10.55
C GLN A 52 1.59 -17.46 -9.25
N TYR A 53 1.51 -16.34 -8.53
CA TYR A 53 2.19 -16.17 -7.24
C TYR A 53 1.35 -16.83 -6.14
N ASP A 54 2.01 -17.48 -5.18
CA ASP A 54 1.34 -18.01 -3.98
C ASP A 54 0.58 -16.90 -3.23
N ASP A 55 1.14 -15.69 -3.24
CA ASP A 55 0.48 -14.46 -2.79
C ASP A 55 0.61 -13.36 -3.88
N PRO A 56 -0.45 -13.11 -4.66
CA PRO A 56 -0.51 -12.02 -5.64
C PRO A 56 -0.20 -10.63 -5.06
N GLU A 57 -0.48 -10.39 -3.77
CA GLU A 57 -0.20 -9.11 -3.13
C GLU A 57 1.31 -8.84 -3.05
N THR A 58 2.12 -9.88 -2.88
CA THR A 58 3.59 -9.77 -2.85
C THR A 58 4.16 -9.23 -4.18
N TRP A 59 3.47 -9.44 -5.31
CA TRP A 59 3.80 -8.81 -6.57
C TRP A 59 3.35 -7.34 -6.65
N ALA A 60 2.14 -7.02 -6.18
CA ALA A 60 1.57 -5.67 -6.27
C ALA A 60 2.18 -4.69 -5.26
N ARG A 61 2.51 -5.15 -4.06
CA ARG A 61 3.06 -4.37 -2.94
C ARG A 61 4.28 -3.52 -3.32
N PRO A 62 5.37 -4.06 -3.91
CA PRO A 62 6.53 -3.25 -4.26
C PRO A 62 6.19 -2.16 -5.30
N HIS A 63 5.26 -2.42 -6.22
CA HIS A 63 4.80 -1.43 -7.19
C HIS A 63 4.05 -0.28 -6.49
N ALA A 64 3.05 -0.62 -5.66
CA ALA A 64 2.29 0.36 -4.90
C ALA A 64 3.20 1.19 -3.97
N TRP A 65 4.11 0.54 -3.25
CA TRP A 65 5.05 1.23 -2.36
C TRP A 65 6.01 2.15 -3.10
N ALA A 66 6.58 1.70 -4.23
CA ALA A 66 7.48 2.52 -5.03
C ALA A 66 6.74 3.72 -5.63
N HIS A 67 5.53 3.53 -6.15
CA HIS A 67 4.71 4.62 -6.69
C HIS A 67 4.34 5.65 -5.61
N ALA A 68 3.95 5.20 -4.41
CA ALA A 68 3.62 6.07 -3.30
C ALA A 68 4.85 6.89 -2.86
N GLN A 69 6.01 6.25 -2.66
CA GLN A 69 7.25 6.93 -2.28
C GLN A 69 7.79 7.89 -3.36
N ARG A 70 7.55 7.62 -4.64
CA ARG A 70 7.98 8.57 -5.70
C ARG A 70 7.08 9.79 -5.79
N ARG A 71 5.79 9.63 -5.49
CA ARG A 71 4.78 10.69 -5.68
C ARG A 71 4.40 11.41 -4.39
N HIS A 72 4.78 10.91 -3.22
CA HIS A 72 4.54 11.61 -1.98
C HIS A 72 5.31 12.93 -1.96
N THR A 73 4.65 13.99 -1.52
CA THR A 73 5.23 15.33 -1.44
C THR A 73 5.34 15.80 0.00
N ALA A 74 5.63 14.85 0.91
CA ALA A 74 5.43 14.96 2.35
C ALA A 74 6.09 16.18 3.02
N ARG A 75 5.37 17.30 2.96
CA ARG A 75 5.17 18.33 4.00
C ARG A 75 3.67 18.47 4.34
N LEU A 76 2.84 17.56 3.83
CA LEU A 76 1.37 17.61 3.87
C LEU A 76 0.75 16.66 4.91
N TRP A 77 1.51 16.23 5.92
CA TRP A 77 0.98 15.49 7.09
C TRP A 77 -0.08 16.29 7.88
N HIS A 78 -0.30 17.55 7.49
CA HIS A 78 -1.28 18.48 8.06
C HIS A 78 -2.39 18.91 7.09
N ARG A 79 -2.47 18.38 5.86
CA ARG A 79 -3.50 18.82 4.90
C ARG A 79 -4.87 18.19 5.17
N GLU A 80 -4.91 17.00 5.75
CA GLU A 80 -6.16 16.38 6.19
C GLU A 80 -6.64 17.02 7.49
N LYS A 81 -7.48 18.03 7.32
CA LYS A 81 -8.25 18.63 8.42
C LYS A 81 -9.21 17.58 8.97
N GLY A 82 -9.26 17.43 10.29
CA GLY A 82 -10.18 16.51 10.95
C GLY A 82 -9.68 15.07 11.09
N LEU A 83 -8.39 14.80 10.84
CA LEU A 83 -7.81 13.53 11.28
C LEU A 83 -7.99 13.35 12.78
N ASP A 84 -8.38 12.14 13.16
CA ASP A 84 -8.41 11.71 14.54
C ASP A 84 -7.03 11.95 15.21
N PRO A 85 -6.97 12.48 16.45
CA PRO A 85 -5.70 12.76 17.13
C PRO A 85 -4.79 11.53 17.30
N GLU A 86 -5.35 10.35 17.55
CA GLU A 86 -4.57 9.12 17.72
C GLU A 86 -3.96 8.68 16.38
N LEU A 87 -4.73 8.75 15.30
CA LEU A 87 -4.23 8.52 13.95
C LEU A 87 -3.11 9.50 13.59
N ARG A 88 -3.27 10.79 13.91
CA ARG A 88 -2.23 11.81 13.68
C ARG A 88 -0.94 11.47 14.44
N ALA A 89 -1.05 11.14 15.73
CA ALA A 89 0.09 10.75 16.55
C ALA A 89 0.79 9.50 16.01
N THR A 90 0.03 8.54 15.48
CA THR A 90 0.56 7.34 14.83
C THR A 90 1.38 7.67 13.58
N LEU A 91 0.86 8.54 12.71
CA LEU A 91 1.57 8.97 11.50
C LEU A 91 2.84 9.77 11.84
N GLU A 92 2.78 10.63 12.86
CA GLU A 92 3.95 11.35 13.37
C GLU A 92 5.00 10.41 13.97
N ALA A 93 4.59 9.34 14.66
CA ALA A 93 5.51 8.32 15.16
C ALA A 93 6.18 7.54 14.02
N LEU A 94 5.40 7.12 13.01
CA LEU A 94 5.92 6.45 11.81
C LEU A 94 6.88 7.34 11.03
N ALA A 95 6.62 8.63 10.97
CA ALA A 95 7.47 9.62 10.32
C ALA A 95 8.87 9.74 10.94
N ARG A 96 9.03 9.45 12.24
CA ARG A 96 10.33 9.43 12.93
C ARG A 96 11.21 8.25 12.53
N LEU A 97 10.63 7.25 11.87
CA LEU A 97 11.34 6.06 11.43
C LEU A 97 11.91 6.25 10.02
N THR A 98 13.08 5.64 9.79
CA THR A 98 13.64 5.51 8.44
C THR A 98 12.69 4.71 7.55
N VAL A 99 12.77 4.92 6.23
CA VAL A 99 11.95 4.17 5.27
C VAL A 99 12.10 2.64 5.42
N PRO A 100 13.31 2.07 5.59
CA PRO A 100 13.45 0.64 5.84
C PRO A 100 12.74 0.18 7.12
N GLN A 101 12.85 0.92 8.23
CA GLN A 101 12.18 0.59 9.49
C GLN A 101 10.65 0.60 9.34
N ARG A 102 10.09 1.61 8.65
CA ARG A 102 8.65 1.63 8.33
C ARG A 102 8.25 0.39 7.54
N LYS A 103 8.99 0.06 6.48
CA LYS A 103 8.68 -1.12 5.65
C LYS A 103 8.66 -2.41 6.45
N VAL A 104 9.62 -2.62 7.36
CA VAL A 104 9.65 -3.80 8.24
C VAL A 104 8.40 -3.87 9.12
N LEU A 105 8.02 -2.77 9.78
CA LEU A 105 6.80 -2.73 10.59
C LEU A 105 5.54 -3.01 9.76
N LEU A 106 5.43 -2.42 8.57
CA LEU A 106 4.27 -2.62 7.70
C LEU A 106 4.19 -4.06 7.18
N LEU A 107 5.32 -4.69 6.87
CA LEU A 107 5.34 -6.11 6.50
C LEU A 107 4.85 -6.97 7.67
N THR A 108 5.37 -6.72 8.87
CA THR A 108 5.08 -7.52 10.06
C THR A 108 3.64 -7.37 10.55
N HIS A 109 3.10 -6.15 10.52
CA HIS A 109 1.79 -5.87 11.13
C HIS A 109 0.65 -5.76 10.12
N LEU A 110 0.93 -5.37 8.87
CA LEU A 110 -0.11 -5.00 7.91
C LEU A 110 -0.06 -5.79 6.61
N ALA A 111 0.92 -6.65 6.35
CA ALA A 111 1.03 -7.39 5.09
C ALA A 111 0.65 -8.88 5.19
N ALA A 112 0.09 -9.31 6.33
CA ALA A 112 -0.15 -10.73 6.63
C ALA A 112 1.10 -11.62 6.47
N VAL A 113 2.30 -11.03 6.56
CA VAL A 113 3.55 -11.79 6.48
C VAL A 113 3.76 -12.47 7.84
N SER A 114 3.68 -13.80 7.85
CA SER A 114 4.10 -14.58 9.02
C SER A 114 5.62 -14.62 9.07
N MET A 115 6.21 -14.08 10.15
CA MET A 115 7.61 -14.31 10.47
C MET A 115 7.72 -15.73 11.07
N ARG A 116 8.05 -16.72 10.24
CA ARG A 116 8.47 -18.06 10.69
C ARG A 116 9.94 -18.26 10.36
#